data_AF-Q8SZB6-F1
#
_entry.id   AF-Q8SZB6-F1
#
_cell.length_a   1.000
_cell.length_b   1.000
_cell.length_c   1.000
_cell.angle_alpha   90.00
_cell.angle_beta   90.00
_cell.angle_gamma   90.00
#
_symmetry.space_group_name_H-M   'P 1'
#
loop_
_entity.id
_entity.type
_entity.pdbx_description
1 polymer ?
#
loop_
_entity_poly.entity_id
_entity_poly.type
_entity_poly.pdbx_seq_one_letter_code
_entity_poly.pdbx_strand_id
1 'polypeptide(L)'
;MKFRALMQDPLYMKEFQAIVATLTKLAKDCVMILGSRQMHFIVNEDQSSAASPLVWAGITAEEYFPEYRMEAAHPDQEYIVLGVSSANLGRALSVLRGGGVNSCKLKLQKIQFPCISVIASVLTSSSTEAREVVHDVPVTIIPGSDWSAYLYPEFQTHSWLWAYQA
;
A
#
# COMPACT_ATOMS: atom_id res chain seq x y z
N MET A 1 -2.74 10.08 -13.64
CA MET A 1 -2.88 9.55 -12.27
C MET A 1 -1.82 10.13 -11.35
N LYS A 2 -2.16 10.35 -10.08
CA LYS A 2 -1.28 10.84 -9.02
C LYS A 2 -1.65 10.14 -7.71
N PHE A 3 -0.66 9.85 -6.87
CA PHE A 3 -0.90 9.34 -5.53
C PHE A 3 0.11 9.91 -4.55
N ARG A 4 -0.36 10.32 -3.38
CA ARG A 4 0.46 10.75 -2.24
C ARG A 4 -0.26 10.42 -0.93
N ALA A 5 0.45 9.80 0.00
CA ALA A 5 0.00 9.58 1.37
C ALA A 5 1.12 9.95 2.36
N LEU A 6 0.76 10.46 3.54
CA LEU A 6 1.69 10.83 4.60
C LEU A 6 1.25 10.19 5.91
N MET A 7 2.11 9.40 6.53
CA MET A 7 1.99 8.93 7.92
C MET A 7 2.84 9.81 8.84
N GLN A 8 2.31 10.13 10.01
CA GLN A 8 3.03 10.89 11.05
C GLN A 8 2.97 10.19 12.41
N ASP A 9 1.95 9.36 12.66
CA ASP A 9 1.85 8.60 13.90
C ASP A 9 2.85 7.41 13.89
N PRO A 10 3.75 7.30 14.88
CA PRO A 10 4.67 6.18 15.00
C PRO A 10 3.99 4.81 15.09
N LEU A 11 2.80 4.72 15.68
CA LEU A 11 2.04 3.48 15.80
C LEU A 11 1.60 2.99 14.42
N TYR A 12 0.96 3.86 13.63
CA TYR A 12 0.52 3.52 12.27
C TYR A 12 1.70 3.28 11.32
N MET A 13 2.81 4.00 11.47
CA MET A 13 4.04 3.71 10.71
C MET A 13 4.57 2.30 11.00
N LYS A 14 4.58 1.89 12.27
CA LYS A 14 5.01 0.55 12.70
C LYS A 14 4.04 -0.54 12.20
N GLU A 15 2.75 -0.30 12.30
CA GLU A 15 1.73 -1.23 11.83
C GLU A 15 1.80 -1.42 10.31
N PHE A 16 1.89 -0.33 9.55
CA PHE A 16 2.08 -0.35 8.10
C PHE A 16 3.34 -1.14 7.70
N GLN A 17 4.45 -0.91 8.41
CA GLN A 17 5.69 -1.65 8.19
C GLN A 17 5.53 -3.14 8.49
N ALA A 18 4.79 -3.51 9.53
CA ALA A 18 4.53 -4.90 9.92
C ALA A 18 3.64 -5.62 8.91
N ILE A 19 2.60 -4.95 8.39
CA ILE A 19 1.76 -5.46 7.29
C ILE A 19 2.66 -5.81 6.10
N VAL A 20 3.44 -4.85 5.59
CA VAL A 20 4.30 -5.10 4.42
C VAL A 20 5.37 -6.16 4.71
N ALA A 21 5.97 -6.17 5.90
CA ALA A 21 6.92 -7.21 6.29
C ALA A 21 6.31 -8.61 6.27
N THR A 22 5.04 -8.73 6.60
CA THR A 22 4.32 -10.01 6.52
C THR A 22 4.13 -10.42 5.06
N LEU A 23 3.72 -9.49 4.18
CA LEU A 23 3.58 -9.77 2.75
C LEU A 23 4.90 -10.27 2.11
N THR A 24 6.04 -9.73 2.54
CA THR A 24 7.37 -10.17 2.02
C THR A 24 7.69 -11.63 2.28
N LYS A 25 7.05 -12.25 3.28
CA LYS A 25 7.23 -13.67 3.61
C LYS A 25 6.27 -14.58 2.83
N LEU A 26 5.22 -14.01 2.26
CA LEU A 26 4.13 -14.76 1.63
C LEU A 26 4.30 -14.87 0.11
N ALA A 27 4.75 -13.80 -0.55
CA ALA A 27 4.98 -13.81 -1.99
C ALA A 27 6.08 -12.82 -2.39
N LYS A 28 6.67 -13.04 -3.57
CA LYS A 28 7.69 -12.16 -4.16
C LYS A 28 7.12 -10.82 -4.65
N ASP A 29 5.87 -10.87 -5.13
CA ASP A 29 5.13 -9.76 -5.67
C ASP A 29 3.78 -9.63 -4.95
N CYS A 30 3.30 -8.41 -4.80
CA CYS A 30 1.96 -8.11 -4.35
C CYS A 30 1.32 -7.05 -5.25
N VAL A 31 0.00 -7.00 -5.20
CA VAL A 31 -0.79 -5.95 -5.86
C VAL A 31 -1.19 -4.92 -4.82
N MET A 32 -0.98 -3.65 -5.14
CA MET A 32 -1.34 -2.50 -4.31
C MET A 32 -2.45 -1.71 -5.03
N ILE A 33 -3.63 -1.64 -4.42
CA ILE A 33 -4.79 -0.92 -4.94
C ILE A 33 -4.96 0.37 -4.14
N LEU A 34 -5.04 1.50 -4.84
CA LEU A 34 -5.13 2.83 -4.26
C LEU A 34 -6.46 3.45 -4.64
N GLY A 35 -7.41 3.43 -3.71
CA GLY A 35 -8.68 4.16 -3.80
C GLY A 35 -8.55 5.57 -3.25
N SER A 36 -9.64 6.34 -3.22
CA SER A 36 -9.65 7.69 -2.61
C SER A 36 -9.67 7.66 -1.09
N ARG A 37 -10.18 6.57 -0.48
CA ARG A 37 -10.38 6.41 0.97
C ARG A 37 -9.78 5.13 1.54
N GLN A 38 -9.18 4.29 0.69
CA GLN A 38 -8.71 2.97 1.07
C GLN A 38 -7.46 2.59 0.28
N MET A 39 -6.57 1.85 0.92
CA MET A 39 -5.45 1.17 0.29
C MET A 39 -5.56 -0.32 0.57
N HIS A 40 -5.37 -1.15 -0.45
CA HIS A 40 -5.35 -2.61 -0.28
C HIS A 40 -4.04 -3.20 -0.77
N PHE A 41 -3.59 -4.26 -0.09
CA PHE A 41 -2.55 -5.15 -0.57
C PHE A 41 -3.13 -6.54 -0.79
N ILE A 42 -2.85 -7.11 -1.96
CA ILE A 42 -3.26 -8.46 -2.32
C ILE A 42 -2.03 -9.30 -2.60
N VAL A 43 -2.01 -10.50 -2.03
CA VAL A 43 -1.05 -11.56 -2.34
C VAL A 43 -1.84 -12.79 -2.77
N ASN A 44 -1.49 -13.35 -3.92
CA ASN A 44 -2.02 -14.61 -4.43
C ASN A 44 -0.93 -15.68 -4.37
N GLU A 45 -1.28 -16.91 -4.03
CA GLU A 45 -0.36 -18.06 -4.09
C GLU A 45 -0.29 -18.56 -5.53
N ASP A 46 0.85 -18.30 -6.19
CA ASP A 46 1.20 -18.70 -7.57
C ASP A 46 0.17 -18.41 -8.68
N GLN A 47 0.66 -17.90 -9.80
CA GLN A 47 -0.13 -17.33 -10.91
C GLN A 47 -0.98 -18.34 -11.73
N SER A 48 -1.35 -19.49 -11.16
CA SER A 48 -1.91 -20.63 -11.88
C SER A 48 -3.35 -21.01 -11.51
N SER A 49 -4.02 -20.30 -10.59
CA SER A 49 -5.43 -20.59 -10.32
C SER A 49 -6.26 -19.34 -10.07
N ALA A 50 -7.48 -19.34 -10.61
CA ALA A 50 -8.57 -18.40 -10.31
C ALA A 50 -9.08 -18.58 -8.85
N ALA A 51 -8.17 -18.79 -7.91
CA ALA A 51 -8.46 -19.00 -6.51
C ALA A 51 -8.40 -17.67 -5.74
N SER A 52 -9.21 -17.61 -4.69
CA SER A 52 -9.28 -16.49 -3.75
C SER A 52 -7.88 -16.03 -3.30
N PRO A 53 -7.71 -14.72 -3.02
CA PRO A 53 -6.42 -14.20 -2.58
C PRO A 53 -5.96 -14.88 -1.29
N LEU A 54 -4.68 -15.24 -1.22
CA LEU A 54 -4.07 -15.81 -0.02
C LEU A 54 -4.14 -14.80 1.13
N VAL A 55 -3.88 -13.52 0.83
CA VAL A 55 -4.03 -12.41 1.77
C VAL A 55 -4.63 -11.21 1.06
N TRP A 56 -5.62 -10.60 1.72
CA TRP A 56 -6.13 -9.27 1.43
C TRP A 56 -5.98 -8.41 2.67
N ALA A 57 -5.09 -7.43 2.64
CA ALA A 57 -4.90 -6.47 3.73
C ALA A 57 -5.49 -5.11 3.32
N GLY A 58 -6.55 -4.68 4.01
CA GLY A 58 -7.17 -3.37 3.81
C GLY A 58 -6.71 -2.34 4.83
N ILE A 59 -6.51 -1.11 4.38
CA ILE A 59 -6.12 0.04 5.19
C ILE A 59 -7.10 1.17 4.92
N THR A 60 -7.81 1.61 5.96
CA THR A 60 -8.66 2.79 5.90
C THR A 60 -7.78 4.03 5.89
N ALA A 61 -7.88 4.85 4.82
CA ALA A 61 -6.92 5.93 4.62
C ALA A 61 -6.99 7.02 5.71
N GLU A 62 -8.20 7.32 6.21
CA GLU A 62 -8.44 8.35 7.21
C GLU A 62 -7.87 8.02 8.59
N GLU A 63 -7.63 6.74 8.88
CA GLU A 63 -7.00 6.30 10.13
C GLU A 63 -5.49 6.49 10.10
N TYR A 64 -4.85 6.17 8.97
CA TYR A 64 -3.39 6.11 8.86
C TYR A 64 -2.75 7.42 8.39
N PHE A 65 -3.45 8.16 7.53
CA PHE A 65 -2.84 9.20 6.71
C PHE A 65 -3.53 10.56 6.88
N PRO A 66 -2.97 11.46 7.71
CA PRO A 66 -3.45 12.84 7.80
C PRO A 66 -3.47 13.58 6.44
N GLU A 67 -2.58 13.18 5.52
CA GLU A 67 -2.65 13.61 4.12
C GLU A 67 -2.75 12.40 3.20
N TYR A 68 -3.85 12.30 2.46
CA TYR A 68 -4.06 11.24 1.47
C TYR A 68 -4.69 11.85 0.21
N ARG A 69 -4.05 11.65 -0.94
CA ARG A 69 -4.51 12.13 -2.24
C ARG A 69 -4.31 11.06 -3.30
N MET A 70 -5.38 10.73 -3.98
CA MET A 70 -5.40 9.82 -5.11
C MET A 70 -6.19 10.48 -6.25
N GLU A 71 -5.61 10.48 -7.44
CA GLU A 71 -6.23 10.95 -8.68
C GLU A 71 -5.98 9.87 -9.73
N ALA A 72 -7.04 9.24 -10.24
CA ALA A 72 -6.92 8.18 -11.23
C ALA A 72 -6.42 8.70 -12.59
N ALA A 73 -6.24 7.80 -13.57
CA ALA A 73 -5.85 8.22 -14.91
C ALA A 73 -7.03 8.83 -15.69
N HIS A 74 -8.23 8.29 -15.47
CA HIS A 74 -9.47 8.74 -16.09
C HIS A 74 -10.56 9.01 -15.04
N PRO A 75 -11.52 9.92 -15.30
CA PRO A 75 -12.57 10.28 -14.34
C PRO A 75 -13.52 9.14 -13.97
N ASP A 76 -13.65 8.14 -14.83
CA ASP A 76 -14.47 6.93 -14.65
C ASP A 76 -13.75 5.83 -13.83
N GLN A 77 -12.49 6.06 -13.46
CA GLN A 77 -11.70 5.13 -12.67
C GLN A 77 -11.62 5.58 -11.21
N GLU A 78 -11.92 4.67 -10.29
CA GLU A 78 -11.90 4.93 -8.84
C GLU A 78 -10.59 4.49 -8.17
N TYR A 79 -9.69 3.85 -8.90
CA TYR A 79 -8.49 3.22 -8.36
C TYR A 79 -7.25 3.50 -9.20
N ILE A 80 -6.09 3.35 -8.57
CA ILE A 80 -4.81 3.07 -9.23
C ILE A 80 -4.38 1.69 -8.76
N VAL A 81 -4.11 0.77 -9.69
CA VAL A 81 -3.70 -0.61 -9.38
C VAL A 81 -2.26 -0.82 -9.81
N LEU A 82 -1.42 -1.26 -8.88
CA LEU A 82 0.02 -1.38 -9.03
C LEU A 82 0.48 -2.79 -8.73
N GLY A 83 1.32 -3.36 -9.59
CA GLY A 83 2.15 -4.52 -9.25
C GLY A 83 3.45 -4.04 -8.62
N VAL A 84 3.83 -4.60 -7.46
CA VAL A 84 5.04 -4.22 -6.74
C VAL A 84 5.75 -5.45 -6.17
N SER A 85 7.08 -5.46 -6.23
CA SER A 85 7.85 -6.47 -5.50
C SER A 85 7.73 -6.21 -4.01
N SER A 86 7.13 -7.17 -3.29
CA SER A 86 6.91 -7.10 -1.84
C SER A 86 8.26 -6.92 -1.11
N ALA A 87 9.30 -7.64 -1.55
CA ALA A 87 10.63 -7.58 -0.97
C ALA A 87 11.28 -6.19 -1.13
N ASN A 88 11.10 -5.55 -2.28
CA ASN A 88 11.63 -4.20 -2.51
C ASN A 88 10.87 -3.16 -1.69
N LEU A 89 9.54 -3.25 -1.62
CA LEU A 89 8.72 -2.38 -0.77
C LEU A 89 9.07 -2.55 0.72
N GLY A 90 9.22 -3.78 1.19
CA GLY A 90 9.61 -4.08 2.56
C GLY A 90 11.02 -3.57 2.90
N ARG A 91 11.95 -3.60 1.94
CA ARG A 91 13.28 -3.00 2.10
C ARG A 91 13.21 -1.47 2.16
N ALA A 92 12.41 -0.84 1.30
CA ALA A 92 12.23 0.61 1.32
C ALA A 92 11.60 1.09 2.65
N LEU A 93 10.66 0.33 3.22
CA LEU A 93 10.04 0.63 4.52
C LEU A 93 10.90 0.23 5.72
N SER A 94 12.07 -0.37 5.51
CA SER A 94 12.95 -0.77 6.62
C SER A 94 13.41 0.39 7.49
N VAL A 95 13.46 1.61 6.94
CA VAL A 95 13.75 2.85 7.66
C VAL A 95 12.80 3.07 8.85
N LEU A 96 11.56 2.59 8.76
CA LEU A 96 10.55 2.73 9.83
C LEU A 96 10.82 1.83 11.04
N ARG A 97 11.73 0.85 10.92
CA ARG A 97 12.18 0.06 12.07
C ARG A 97 13.19 0.81 12.93
N GLY A 98 13.83 1.84 12.37
CA GLY A 98 14.75 2.70 13.10
C GLY A 98 14.00 3.59 14.09
N GLY A 99 14.67 3.98 15.17
CA GLY A 99 14.17 5.04 16.05
C GLY A 99 14.30 6.41 15.37
N GLY A 100 13.49 7.37 15.83
CA GLY A 100 13.60 8.76 15.41
C GLY A 100 12.98 9.09 14.04
N VAL A 101 12.05 8.27 13.54
CA VAL A 101 11.29 8.61 12.32
C VAL A 101 10.10 9.51 12.69
N ASN A 102 10.05 10.68 12.08
CA ASN A 102 9.06 11.72 12.36
C ASN A 102 7.82 11.56 11.48
N SER A 103 8.03 11.15 10.23
CA SER A 103 6.98 10.97 9.24
C SER A 103 7.46 10.10 8.09
N CYS A 104 6.53 9.42 7.43
CA CYS A 104 6.79 8.62 6.23
C CYS A 104 5.78 8.96 5.15
N LYS A 105 6.26 9.28 3.94
CA LYS A 105 5.46 9.70 2.81
C LYS A 105 5.60 8.69 1.69
N LEU A 106 4.46 8.23 1.17
CA LEU A 106 4.37 7.40 -0.02
C LEU A 106 3.96 8.29 -1.19
N LYS A 107 4.65 8.21 -2.33
CA LYS A 107 4.32 9.02 -3.50
C LYS A 107 4.50 8.22 -4.78
N LEU A 108 3.46 8.15 -5.61
CA LEU A 108 3.58 7.64 -6.97
C LEU A 108 4.18 8.73 -7.85
N GLN A 109 5.30 8.42 -8.50
CA GLN A 109 5.96 9.33 -9.42
C GLN A 109 6.64 8.57 -10.56
N LYS A 110 6.86 9.27 -11.68
CA LYS A 110 7.63 8.76 -12.79
C LYS A 110 9.01 9.42 -12.76
N ILE A 111 10.04 8.65 -12.45
CA ILE A 111 11.44 9.10 -12.52
C ILE A 111 11.96 8.72 -13.90
N GLN A 112 12.49 7.50 -14.04
CA GLN A 112 12.76 6.87 -15.33
C GLN A 112 11.61 5.92 -15.71
N PHE A 113 11.07 5.23 -14.72
CA PHE A 113 9.89 4.38 -14.78
C PHE A 113 8.96 4.73 -13.60
N PRO A 114 7.71 4.22 -13.57
CA PRO A 114 6.80 4.45 -12.44
C PRO A 114 7.39 3.86 -11.14
N CYS A 115 7.41 4.65 -10.08
CA CYS A 115 7.89 4.26 -8.77
C CYS A 115 6.91 4.69 -7.68
N ILE A 116 6.81 3.87 -6.63
CA ILE A 116 6.36 4.33 -5.31
C ILE A 116 7.58 4.74 -4.52
N SER A 117 7.71 6.03 -4.27
CA SER A 117 8.77 6.58 -3.43
C SER A 117 8.35 6.54 -1.97
N VAL A 118 9.18 5.92 -1.15
CA VAL A 118 9.10 5.94 0.32
C VAL A 118 10.06 7.01 0.81
N ILE A 119 9.52 8.09 1.39
CA ILE A 119 10.28 9.25 1.84
C ILE A 119 10.06 9.40 3.33
N ALA A 120 11.08 9.06 4.13
CA ALA A 120 11.02 9.15 5.59
C ALA A 120 11.83 10.37 6.08
N SER A 121 11.23 11.18 6.95
CA SER A 121 11.93 12.21 7.70
C SER A 121 12.44 11.61 9.00
N VAL A 122 13.76 11.63 9.21
CA VAL A 122 14.43 10.96 10.33
C VAL A 122 15.26 11.98 11.11
N LEU A 123 15.02 12.06 12.41
CA LEU A 123 15.86 12.80 13.36
C LEU A 123 16.85 11.85 14.02
N THR A 124 18.14 12.11 13.82
CA THR A 124 19.22 11.33 14.44
C THR A 124 19.66 11.97 15.74
N SER A 125 20.07 11.17 16.74
CA SER A 125 20.55 11.68 18.04
C SER A 125 21.73 12.66 17.96
N SER A 126 22.47 12.66 16.85
CA SER A 126 23.60 13.55 16.60
C SER A 126 23.25 14.86 15.86
N SER A 127 21.97 15.10 15.55
CA SER A 127 21.52 16.26 14.76
C SER A 127 20.21 16.82 15.31
N THR A 128 20.10 18.14 15.38
CA THR A 128 18.83 18.83 15.68
C THR A 128 17.93 18.99 14.45
N GLU A 129 18.48 18.76 13.26
CA GLU A 129 17.74 18.82 11.99
C GLU A 129 17.40 17.42 11.49
N ALA A 130 16.17 17.27 10.97
CA ALA A 130 15.71 16.03 10.36
C ALA A 130 16.28 15.87 8.95
N ARG A 131 16.62 14.64 8.58
CA ARG A 131 17.10 14.27 7.24
C ARG A 131 16.05 13.45 6.52
N GLU A 132 15.95 13.61 5.20
CA GLU A 132 15.11 12.76 4.37
C GLU A 132 15.87 11.54 3.88
N VAL A 133 15.30 10.36 4.09
CA VAL A 133 15.71 9.10 3.47
C VAL A 133 14.70 8.78 2.38
N VAL A 134 15.17 8.60 1.15
CA VAL A 134 14.33 8.35 -0.02
C VAL A 134 14.67 7.00 -0.63
N HIS A 135 13.65 6.17 -0.82
CA HIS A 135 13.74 4.90 -1.54
C HIS A 135 12.69 4.85 -2.65
N ASP A 136 13.13 4.76 -3.89
CA ASP A 136 12.23 4.61 -5.04
C ASP A 136 12.02 3.13 -5.37
N VAL A 137 10.79 2.65 -5.21
CA VAL A 137 10.42 1.27 -5.50
C VAL A 137 9.77 1.20 -6.87
N PRO A 138 10.38 0.50 -7.86
CA PRO A 138 9.76 0.29 -9.16
C PRO A 138 8.38 -0.35 -9.03
N VAL A 139 7.40 0.13 -9.79
CA VAL A 139 6.06 -0.46 -9.88
C VAL A 139 5.62 -0.63 -11.33
N THR A 140 4.80 -1.65 -11.56
CA THR A 140 4.09 -1.84 -12.82
C THR A 140 2.68 -1.29 -12.67
N ILE A 141 2.25 -0.46 -13.61
CA ILE A 141 0.86 0.02 -13.66
C ILE A 141 0.01 -1.08 -14.30
N ILE A 142 -0.99 -1.57 -13.58
CA ILE A 142 -1.92 -2.58 -14.10
C ILE A 142 -3.04 -1.85 -14.86
N PRO A 143 -3.25 -2.12 -16.16
CA PRO A 143 -4.31 -1.49 -16.96
C PRO A 143 -5.71 -1.81 -16.42
N GLY A 144 -6.65 -0.87 -16.58
CA GLY A 144 -8.03 -1.03 -16.14
C GLY A 144 -8.75 -2.28 -16.66
N SER A 145 -8.39 -2.73 -17.87
CA SER A 145 -8.92 -3.97 -18.48
C SER A 145 -8.61 -5.22 -17.67
N ASP A 146 -7.55 -5.19 -16.87
CA ASP A 146 -6.99 -6.36 -16.18
C ASP A 146 -7.36 -6.36 -14.68
N TRP A 147 -8.06 -5.32 -14.22
CA TRP A 147 -8.40 -5.15 -12.81
C TRP A 147 -9.34 -6.22 -12.26
N SER A 148 -10.17 -6.83 -13.10
CA SER A 148 -11.11 -7.89 -12.71
C SER A 148 -10.42 -9.11 -12.08
N ALA A 149 -9.13 -9.34 -12.40
CA ALA A 149 -8.33 -10.39 -11.79
C ALA A 149 -7.92 -10.11 -10.33
N TYR A 150 -8.07 -8.86 -9.87
CA TYR A 150 -7.58 -8.40 -8.56
C TYR A 150 -8.68 -7.78 -7.69
N LEU A 151 -9.65 -7.10 -8.30
CA LEU A 151 -10.73 -6.40 -7.58
C LEU A 151 -11.89 -7.33 -7.17
N TYR A 152 -11.78 -8.64 -7.43
CA TYR A 152 -12.75 -9.64 -6.99
C TYR A 152 -12.17 -10.43 -5.81
N PRO A 153 -12.81 -10.33 -4.63
CA PRO A 153 -13.94 -11.20 -4.37
C PRO A 153 -15.18 -10.41 -3.98
N GLU A 154 -16.31 -10.63 -4.65
CA GLU A 154 -17.57 -10.62 -3.92
C GLU A 154 -17.45 -11.66 -2.80
N PHE A 155 -16.98 -11.24 -1.62
CA PHE A 155 -17.53 -11.84 -0.42
C PHE A 155 -19.01 -11.51 -0.48
N GLN A 156 -19.78 -12.54 -0.82
CA GLN A 156 -21.23 -12.61 -0.70
C GLN A 156 -21.73 -11.62 0.35
N THR A 157 -22.21 -10.46 -0.10
CA THR A 157 -23.13 -9.64 0.67
C THR A 157 -24.48 -10.38 0.69
N HIS A 158 -24.50 -11.56 1.31
CA HIS A 158 -25.72 -12.24 1.70
C HIS A 158 -25.46 -12.92 3.06
N SER A 159 -26.23 -12.46 4.06
CA SER A 159 -26.63 -13.25 5.23
C SER A 159 -25.65 -13.41 6.41
N TRP A 160 -25.35 -12.32 7.12
CA TRP A 160 -25.11 -12.40 8.57
C TRP A 160 -26.09 -11.55 9.41
N LEU A 161 -27.10 -10.93 8.78
CA LEU A 161 -28.13 -10.15 9.47
C LEU A 161 -29.48 -10.89 9.65
N TRP A 162 -29.57 -12.19 9.34
CA TRP A 162 -30.81 -12.97 9.56
C TRP A 162 -30.68 -14.11 10.57
N ALA A 163 -29.50 -14.36 11.15
CA ALA A 163 -29.31 -15.46 12.10
C ALA A 163 -29.49 -15.08 13.58
N TYR A 164 -29.90 -13.84 13.89
CA TYR A 164 -30.17 -13.38 15.26
C TYR A 164 -31.57 -12.78 15.46
N GLN A 165 -32.52 -13.14 14.59
CA GLN A 165 -33.95 -12.92 14.80
C GLN A 165 -34.73 -14.17 14.38
N ALA A 166 -34.61 -15.22 15.17
CA ALA A 166 -35.59 -16.30 15.28
C ALA A 166 -35.50 -16.89 16.69
#